data_AF-A0A250E769-F1
#
_entry.id   AF-A0A250E769-F1
#
_cell.length_a   1.000
_cell.length_b   1.000
_cell.length_c   1.000
_cell.angle_alpha   90.00
_cell.angle_beta   90.00
_cell.angle_gamma   90.00
#
_symmetry.space_group_name_H-M   'P 1'
#
loop_
_entity.id
_entity.type
_entity.pdbx_description
1 polymer ?
#
loop_
_entity_poly.entity_id
_entity_poly.type
_entity_poly.pdbx_seq_one_letter_code
_entity_poly.pdbx_strand_id
1 'polypeptide(L)'
;MKRLLFFGFIIILFLNSCSVRDEYDNDRLTLYDFLHSYDLWFVNVDATRGSERIPFLQKAFTITFDRNTILANNNLVGIGSIGRGYGRVIGNFFTTDMHLTFHHDRDGSYRFKIVQVSPNQIDLYDVDSNSVYRLEGYYKRDFNYDQLFFENMRYFLQEYNFWEKTYTSREGAANPFDNENFIKFYSLNGDYFFETSEHPNHITPLFRGLYNIENIRNTNNVKILDLNYRNETESFEIRILNDSEIELYHINSRTTYRFRGVQNIVYKKLKE
;
A
#
# COMPACT_ATOMS: atom_id res chain seq x y z
N MET A 1 -34.07 -47.71 -38.24
CA MET A 1 -33.33 -48.05 -37.00
C MET A 1 -31.94 -47.44 -37.05
N LYS A 2 -31.64 -46.50 -36.15
CA LYS A 2 -30.32 -46.26 -35.53
C LYS A 2 -30.55 -45.24 -34.41
N ARG A 3 -30.57 -45.75 -33.18
CA ARG A 3 -30.65 -44.98 -31.94
C ARG A 3 -29.23 -44.46 -31.67
N LEU A 4 -29.04 -43.15 -31.57
CA LEU A 4 -27.86 -42.60 -30.91
C LEU A 4 -28.22 -42.30 -29.45
N LEU A 5 -27.55 -43.03 -28.56
CA LEU A 5 -27.56 -42.84 -27.12
C LEU A 5 -26.80 -41.56 -26.78
N PHE A 6 -27.47 -40.57 -26.20
CA PHE A 6 -26.79 -39.48 -25.50
C PHE A 6 -26.37 -40.01 -24.12
N PHE A 7 -25.08 -40.23 -23.93
CA PHE A 7 -24.50 -40.49 -22.61
C PHE A 7 -24.40 -39.14 -21.87
N GLY A 8 -25.19 -38.98 -20.81
CA GLY A 8 -25.10 -37.83 -19.92
C GLY A 8 -23.81 -37.87 -19.10
N PHE A 9 -23.06 -36.77 -19.11
CA PHE A 9 -21.90 -36.59 -18.25
C PHE A 9 -22.40 -36.13 -16.87
N ILE A 10 -22.38 -37.03 -15.88
CA ILE A 10 -22.62 -36.68 -14.48
C ILE A 10 -21.35 -35.99 -13.97
N ILE A 11 -21.39 -34.67 -13.83
CA ILE A 11 -20.37 -33.91 -13.10
C ILE A 11 -20.65 -34.14 -11.61
N ILE A 12 -19.82 -34.94 -10.97
CA ILE A 12 -19.81 -35.06 -9.50
C ILE A 12 -19.16 -33.79 -8.96
N LEU A 13 -19.99 -32.85 -8.52
CA LEU A 13 -19.55 -31.72 -7.71
C LEU A 13 -19.23 -32.25 -6.31
N PHE A 14 -17.95 -32.37 -5.98
CA PHE A 14 -17.53 -32.52 -4.58
C PHE A 14 -17.73 -31.18 -3.88
N LEU A 15 -18.91 -30.99 -3.27
CA LEU A 15 -19.11 -29.95 -2.28
C LEU A 15 -18.37 -30.36 -1.00
N ASN A 16 -17.13 -29.93 -0.85
CA ASN A 16 -16.48 -29.91 0.46
C ASN A 16 -17.12 -28.78 1.27
N SER A 17 -18.12 -29.12 2.07
CA SER A 17 -18.56 -28.27 3.17
C SER A 17 -17.43 -28.24 4.20
N CYS A 18 -16.67 -27.13 4.24
CA CYS A 18 -15.79 -26.89 5.36
C CYS A 18 -16.66 -26.37 6.51
N SER A 19 -17.05 -27.24 7.43
CA SER A 19 -17.61 -26.79 8.70
C SER A 19 -16.58 -25.90 9.40
N VAL A 20 -17.05 -24.76 9.94
CA VAL A 20 -16.26 -23.94 10.85
C VAL A 20 -15.91 -24.83 12.04
N ARG A 21 -14.63 -25.17 12.17
CA ARG A 21 -14.13 -26.15 13.13
C ARG A 21 -13.92 -25.47 14.49
N ASP A 22 -14.94 -25.52 15.34
CA ASP A 22 -14.87 -25.15 16.76
C ASP A 22 -14.35 -26.32 17.63
N GLU A 23 -13.23 -26.95 17.26
CA GLU A 23 -12.65 -28.03 18.06
C GLU A 23 -11.15 -27.78 18.30
N TYR A 24 -10.86 -27.16 19.45
CA TYR A 24 -9.51 -26.93 19.98
C TYR A 24 -9.06 -28.15 20.77
N ASP A 25 -8.45 -29.12 20.08
CA ASP A 25 -7.78 -30.28 20.70
C ASP A 25 -6.39 -29.90 21.25
N ASN A 26 -5.95 -30.64 22.26
CA ASN A 26 -5.06 -30.27 23.36
C ASN A 26 -3.54 -30.18 23.03
N ASP A 27 -3.19 -29.78 21.81
CA ASP A 27 -1.80 -29.67 21.30
C ASP A 27 -1.58 -28.39 20.45
N ARG A 28 -2.42 -27.36 20.68
CA ARG A 28 -2.53 -26.18 19.82
C ARG A 28 -1.45 -25.13 20.09
N LEU A 29 -0.73 -24.81 19.02
CA LEU A 29 0.10 -23.61 18.83
C LEU A 29 -0.58 -22.40 19.50
N THR A 30 0.12 -21.69 20.40
CA THR A 30 -0.45 -20.48 21.01
C THR A 30 -0.67 -19.42 19.94
N LEU A 31 -1.52 -18.41 20.19
CA LEU A 31 -1.65 -17.28 19.26
C LEU A 31 -0.29 -16.62 19.02
N TYR A 32 0.55 -16.50 20.05
CA TYR A 32 1.91 -16.01 19.93
C TYR A 32 2.71 -16.82 18.91
N ASP A 33 2.74 -18.15 19.07
CA ASP A 33 3.49 -19.03 18.16
C ASP A 33 2.92 -18.99 16.74
N PHE A 34 1.59 -18.84 16.59
CA PHE A 34 0.94 -18.71 15.30
C PHE A 34 1.28 -17.40 14.58
N LEU A 35 1.30 -16.28 15.29
CA LEU A 35 1.73 -15.00 14.70
C LEU A 35 3.18 -15.02 14.23
N HIS A 36 4.02 -15.90 14.82
CA HIS A 36 5.41 -16.15 14.41
C HIS A 36 5.56 -17.27 13.36
N SER A 37 4.47 -17.87 12.88
CA SER A 37 4.53 -18.88 11.81
C SER A 37 4.86 -18.28 10.43
N TYR A 38 4.72 -16.96 10.29
CA TYR A 38 5.07 -16.20 9.09
C TYR A 38 6.00 -15.05 9.47
N ASP A 39 6.86 -14.67 8.53
CA ASP A 39 7.81 -13.56 8.70
C ASP A 39 7.09 -12.20 8.65
N LEU A 40 6.02 -12.10 7.86
CA LEU A 40 5.29 -10.86 7.58
C LEU A 40 3.80 -11.15 7.51
N TRP A 41 3.00 -10.18 7.91
CA TRP A 41 1.56 -10.17 7.72
C TRP A 41 1.17 -8.97 6.87
N PHE A 42 0.81 -9.19 5.60
CA PHE A 42 0.28 -8.18 4.70
C PHE A 42 -1.10 -7.73 5.18
N VAL A 43 -1.34 -6.42 5.25
CA VAL A 43 -2.61 -5.85 5.68
C VAL A 43 -3.47 -5.59 4.45
N ASN A 44 -4.52 -6.41 4.27
CA ASN A 44 -5.45 -6.27 3.17
C ASN A 44 -6.54 -5.24 3.56
N VAL A 45 -6.23 -3.96 3.33
CA VAL A 45 -7.13 -2.85 3.69
C VAL A 45 -8.45 -2.88 2.91
N ASP A 46 -8.48 -3.42 1.69
CA ASP A 46 -9.69 -3.54 0.88
C ASP A 46 -10.67 -4.58 1.43
N ALA A 47 -10.15 -5.57 2.18
CA ALA A 47 -10.96 -6.54 2.90
C ALA A 47 -11.44 -6.03 4.27
N THR A 48 -11.17 -4.77 4.63
CA THR A 48 -11.61 -4.18 5.90
C THR A 48 -13.13 -4.10 5.95
N ARG A 49 -13.72 -4.57 7.06
CA ARG A 49 -15.15 -4.48 7.34
C ARG A 49 -15.39 -3.61 8.57
N GLY A 50 -16.60 -3.08 8.71
CA GLY A 50 -16.97 -2.18 9.81
C GLY A 50 -16.83 -0.70 9.47
N SER A 51 -17.30 0.16 10.38
CA SER A 51 -17.42 1.61 10.16
C SER A 51 -16.21 2.41 10.63
N GLU A 52 -15.47 1.93 11.62
CA GLU A 52 -14.32 2.65 12.16
C GLU A 52 -13.03 2.29 11.43
N ARG A 53 -12.07 3.21 11.44
CA ARG A 53 -10.77 3.04 10.77
C ARG A 53 -9.67 3.23 11.79
N ILE A 54 -8.91 2.17 12.03
CA ILE A 54 -7.78 2.15 12.94
C ILE A 54 -6.57 2.76 12.21
N PRO A 55 -6.03 3.92 12.66
CA PRO A 55 -5.09 4.71 11.86
C PRO A 55 -3.82 3.97 11.43
N PHE A 56 -3.14 3.25 12.33
CA PHE A 56 -1.92 2.52 11.96
C PHE A 56 -2.20 1.38 10.98
N LEU A 57 -3.33 0.67 11.10
CA LEU A 57 -3.71 -0.42 10.18
C LEU A 57 -4.11 0.09 8.81
N GLN A 58 -4.64 1.32 8.70
CA GLN A 58 -4.90 1.94 7.40
C GLN A 58 -3.62 2.35 6.65
N LYS A 59 -2.51 2.51 7.37
CA LYS A 59 -1.24 2.97 6.79
C LYS A 59 -0.21 1.86 6.64
N ALA A 60 -0.40 0.74 7.32
CA ALA A 60 0.52 -0.38 7.25
C ALA A 60 0.29 -1.21 5.99
N PHE A 61 1.34 -1.44 5.22
CA PHE A 61 1.34 -2.44 4.16
C PHE A 61 1.60 -3.84 4.72
N THR A 62 2.53 -3.95 5.67
CA THR A 62 2.82 -5.19 6.38
C THR A 62 3.09 -4.93 7.85
N ILE A 63 2.79 -5.93 8.68
CA ILE A 63 3.07 -6.00 10.10
C ILE A 63 3.98 -7.20 10.37
N THR A 64 4.93 -7.05 11.26
CA THR A 64 5.82 -8.12 11.74
C THR A 64 5.70 -8.23 13.25
N PHE A 65 5.56 -9.45 13.74
CA PHE A 65 5.67 -9.79 15.15
C PHE A 65 7.09 -10.29 15.41
N ASP A 66 7.85 -9.56 16.23
CA ASP A 66 9.20 -9.95 16.63
C ASP A 66 9.30 -9.91 18.15
N ARG A 67 9.27 -11.09 18.77
CA ARG A 67 9.21 -11.24 20.23
C ARG A 67 7.99 -10.51 20.78
N ASN A 68 8.19 -9.42 21.53
CA ASN A 68 7.10 -8.58 22.07
C ASN A 68 7.02 -7.23 21.34
N THR A 69 7.76 -7.05 20.25
CA THR A 69 7.80 -5.82 19.47
C THR A 69 7.01 -6.03 18.18
N ILE A 70 6.28 -4.99 17.79
CA ILE A 70 5.62 -4.95 16.49
C ILE A 70 6.40 -4.01 15.57
N LEU A 71 6.69 -4.47 14.36
CA LEU A 71 7.23 -3.65 13.28
C LEU A 71 6.20 -3.51 12.17
N ALA A 72 6.29 -2.44 11.39
CA ALA A 72 5.47 -2.28 10.21
C ALA A 72 6.19 -1.52 9.09
N ASN A 73 5.85 -1.89 7.86
CA ASN A 73 6.16 -1.10 6.67
C ASN A 73 4.96 -0.18 6.39
N ASN A 74 5.07 1.09 6.81
CA ASN A 74 4.03 2.12 6.63
C ASN A 74 4.46 3.24 5.66
N ASN A 75 5.58 3.02 4.98
CA ASN A 75 6.17 3.88 3.97
C ASN A 75 6.68 2.98 2.84
N LEU A 76 6.48 3.43 1.61
CA LEU A 76 7.04 2.85 0.40
C LEU A 76 8.48 3.27 0.20
N VAL A 77 8.87 4.48 0.65
CA VAL A 77 10.27 4.90 0.66
C VAL A 77 11.07 3.99 1.61
N GLY A 78 12.09 3.32 1.07
CA GLY A 78 12.90 2.32 1.77
C GLY A 78 12.18 0.99 2.04
N ILE A 79 11.04 0.71 1.42
CA ILE A 79 10.36 -0.58 1.61
C ILE A 79 11.24 -1.75 1.16
N GLY A 80 11.18 -2.89 1.87
CA GLY A 80 12.04 -4.05 1.62
C GLY A 80 13.49 -3.90 2.14
N SER A 81 13.97 -2.68 2.39
CA SER A 81 15.31 -2.42 2.93
C SER A 81 15.30 -2.04 4.42
N ILE A 82 14.37 -1.18 4.84
CA ILE A 82 14.22 -0.76 6.23
C ILE A 82 13.92 -1.97 7.11
N GLY A 83 14.67 -2.10 8.22
CA GLY A 83 14.53 -3.26 9.12
C GLY A 83 14.78 -4.59 8.40
N ARG A 84 15.58 -4.60 7.31
CA ARG A 84 15.81 -5.80 6.47
C ARG A 84 14.53 -6.34 5.81
N GLY A 85 13.54 -5.47 5.61
CA GLY A 85 12.23 -5.76 5.04
C GLY A 85 11.10 -5.89 6.06
N TYR A 86 11.40 -5.97 7.37
CA TYR A 86 10.39 -6.05 8.42
C TYR A 86 9.80 -4.68 8.80
N GLY A 87 10.38 -3.59 8.29
CA GLY A 87 9.91 -2.23 8.54
C GLY A 87 10.47 -1.63 9.83
N ARG A 88 9.77 -0.65 10.38
CA ARG A 88 10.18 0.06 11.61
C ARG A 88 9.38 -0.50 12.77
N VAL A 89 9.99 -0.65 13.94
CA VAL A 89 9.25 -0.84 15.20
C VAL A 89 8.12 0.17 15.24
N ILE A 90 6.90 -0.16 15.67
CA ILE A 90 5.79 0.79 15.85
C ILE A 90 5.16 0.69 17.25
N GLY A 91 5.72 -0.17 18.11
CA GLY A 91 5.28 -0.36 19.47
C GLY A 91 5.52 -1.79 19.94
N ASN A 92 4.70 -2.25 20.86
CA ASN A 92 4.75 -3.59 21.42
C ASN A 92 3.39 -4.29 21.38
N PHE A 93 3.41 -5.61 21.53
CA PHE A 93 2.20 -6.41 21.60
C PHE A 93 2.32 -7.48 22.68
N PHE A 94 1.19 -8.01 23.10
CA PHE A 94 1.11 -9.24 23.87
C PHE A 94 -0.14 -10.02 23.47
N THR A 95 -0.10 -11.33 23.69
CA THR A 95 -1.21 -12.23 23.40
C THR A 95 -1.73 -12.86 24.69
N THR A 96 -3.04 -13.05 24.78
CA THR A 96 -3.68 -13.82 25.84
C THR A 96 -4.85 -14.57 25.24
N ASP A 97 -4.79 -15.91 25.29
CA ASP A 97 -5.68 -16.79 24.54
C ASP A 97 -5.72 -16.38 23.05
N MET A 98 -6.91 -16.04 22.53
CA MET A 98 -7.13 -15.57 21.17
C MET A 98 -7.14 -14.04 21.05
N HIS A 99 -6.76 -13.31 22.11
CA HIS A 99 -6.69 -11.86 22.09
C HIS A 99 -5.27 -11.36 21.86
N LEU A 100 -5.16 -10.41 20.96
CA LEU A 100 -3.94 -9.68 20.64
C LEU A 100 -4.12 -8.25 21.10
N THR A 101 -3.28 -7.78 22.02
CA THR A 101 -3.29 -6.37 22.43
C THR A 101 -2.07 -5.67 21.86
N PHE A 102 -2.29 -4.57 21.15
CA PHE A 102 -1.26 -3.69 20.64
C PHE A 102 -1.17 -2.45 21.51
N HIS A 103 0.06 -2.01 21.74
CA HIS A 103 0.39 -0.70 22.26
C HIS A 103 1.19 0.01 21.16
N HIS A 104 0.52 0.84 20.37
CA HIS A 104 1.16 1.62 19.32
C HIS A 104 1.82 2.85 19.94
N ASP A 105 3.03 3.19 19.49
CA ASP A 105 3.82 4.32 20.01
C ASP A 105 3.09 5.67 19.94
N ARG A 106 2.03 5.79 19.11
CA ARG A 106 1.30 7.04 18.84
C ARG A 106 -0.21 6.93 18.84
N ASP A 107 -0.74 5.78 18.45
CA ASP A 107 -2.17 5.64 18.14
C ASP A 107 -2.93 5.04 19.32
N GLY A 108 -2.21 4.79 20.44
CA GLY A 108 -2.79 4.25 21.65
C GLY A 108 -2.80 2.73 21.67
N SER A 109 -3.73 2.18 22.44
CA SER A 109 -3.84 0.73 22.65
C SER A 109 -5.06 0.18 21.94
N TYR A 110 -4.91 -0.97 21.30
CA TYR A 110 -5.99 -1.67 20.59
C TYR A 110 -6.01 -3.12 21.04
N ARG A 111 -7.20 -3.69 21.19
CA ARG A 111 -7.35 -5.11 21.53
C ARG A 111 -8.17 -5.78 20.43
N PHE A 112 -7.61 -6.85 19.89
CA PHE A 112 -8.22 -7.62 18.82
C PHE A 112 -8.52 -9.04 19.30
N LYS A 113 -9.70 -9.56 18.96
CA LYS A 113 -9.94 -11.00 18.91
C LYS A 113 -9.46 -11.53 17.56
N ILE A 114 -8.59 -12.52 17.58
CA ILE A 114 -8.03 -13.13 16.36
C ILE A 114 -8.88 -14.32 15.95
N VAL A 115 -9.23 -14.36 14.67
CA VAL A 115 -9.90 -15.51 14.05
C VAL A 115 -9.07 -15.95 12.86
N GLN A 116 -8.63 -17.21 12.87
CA GLN A 116 -7.96 -17.79 11.71
C GLN A 116 -8.99 -18.13 10.63
N VAL A 117 -8.83 -17.55 9.45
CA VAL A 117 -9.70 -17.76 8.28
C VAL A 117 -9.16 -18.88 7.39
N SER A 118 -7.84 -18.97 7.27
CA SER A 118 -7.12 -20.00 6.52
C SER A 118 -5.73 -20.23 7.15
N PRO A 119 -4.94 -21.22 6.68
CA PRO A 119 -3.59 -21.46 7.21
C PRO A 119 -2.68 -20.22 7.28
N ASN A 120 -2.84 -19.27 6.34
CA ASN A 120 -2.06 -18.04 6.28
C ASN A 120 -2.92 -16.77 6.35
N GLN A 121 -4.17 -16.86 6.80
CA GLN A 121 -5.05 -15.69 6.85
C GLN A 121 -5.73 -15.57 8.21
N ILE A 122 -5.71 -14.36 8.74
CA ILE A 122 -6.36 -14.02 10.01
C ILE A 122 -7.24 -12.78 9.83
N ASP A 123 -8.31 -12.74 10.60
CA ASP A 123 -9.12 -11.56 10.82
C ASP A 123 -8.84 -11.05 12.24
N LEU A 124 -8.49 -9.77 12.33
CA LEU A 124 -8.36 -8.99 13.56
C LEU A 124 -9.69 -8.28 13.80
N TYR A 125 -10.50 -8.81 14.70
CA TYR A 125 -11.73 -8.17 15.15
C TYR A 125 -11.39 -7.23 16.29
N ASP A 126 -11.48 -5.93 16.06
CA ASP A 126 -11.34 -4.98 17.15
C ASP A 126 -12.45 -5.22 18.19
N VAL A 127 -12.12 -5.17 19.48
CA VAL A 127 -13.11 -5.45 20.53
C VAL A 127 -13.91 -4.21 20.93
N ASP A 128 -13.34 -3.03 20.69
CA ASP A 128 -13.92 -1.74 21.07
C ASP A 128 -14.76 -1.15 19.93
N SER A 129 -14.43 -1.48 18.68
CA SER A 129 -15.19 -1.15 17.47
C SER A 129 -15.63 -2.40 16.72
N ASN A 130 -16.61 -2.28 15.81
CA ASN A 130 -17.01 -3.39 14.95
C ASN A 130 -16.14 -3.52 13.68
N SER A 131 -14.87 -3.09 13.78
CA SER A 131 -13.95 -3.10 12.64
C SER A 131 -13.16 -4.40 12.57
N VAL A 132 -13.01 -4.90 11.34
CA VAL A 132 -12.34 -6.16 11.07
C VAL A 132 -11.28 -5.94 10.02
N TYR A 133 -10.03 -6.28 10.35
CA TYR A 133 -8.88 -6.18 9.47
C TYR A 133 -8.40 -7.56 9.07
N ARG A 134 -8.18 -7.76 7.78
CA ARG A 134 -7.69 -9.03 7.26
C ARG A 134 -6.20 -8.96 7.01
N LEU A 135 -5.48 -9.92 7.58
CA LEU A 135 -4.04 -10.06 7.42
C LEU A 135 -3.72 -11.38 6.73
N GLU A 136 -2.74 -11.34 5.82
CA GLU A 136 -2.25 -12.49 5.07
C GLU A 136 -0.76 -12.72 5.37
N GLY A 137 -0.42 -13.91 5.82
CA GLY A 137 0.92 -14.33 6.22
C GLY A 137 1.79 -14.67 5.02
N TYR A 138 3.03 -14.18 5.03
CA TYR A 138 4.05 -14.41 4.01
C TYR A 138 5.40 -14.76 4.66
N TYR A 139 6.14 -15.65 4.01
CA TYR A 139 7.59 -15.75 4.24
C TYR A 139 8.28 -14.59 3.51
N LYS A 140 9.23 -13.93 4.16
CA LYS A 140 9.83 -12.69 3.64
C LYS A 140 10.55 -12.89 2.32
N ARG A 141 11.17 -14.06 2.14
CA ARG A 141 11.85 -14.42 0.88
C ARG A 141 10.91 -14.52 -0.32
N ASP A 142 9.62 -14.73 -0.05
CA ASP A 142 8.57 -14.94 -1.06
C ASP A 142 7.67 -13.68 -1.20
N PHE A 143 7.93 -12.62 -0.40
CA PHE A 143 7.15 -11.39 -0.43
C PHE A 143 7.65 -10.43 -1.52
N ASN A 144 6.76 -10.03 -2.41
CA ASN A 144 7.10 -9.16 -3.55
C ASN A 144 6.96 -7.68 -3.19
N TYR A 145 8.02 -7.10 -2.61
CA TYR A 145 8.06 -5.68 -2.27
C TYR A 145 7.96 -4.77 -3.49
N ASP A 146 8.53 -5.16 -4.63
CA ASP A 146 8.51 -4.35 -5.86
C ASP A 146 7.08 -4.23 -6.41
N GLN A 147 6.31 -5.32 -6.38
CA GLN A 147 4.91 -5.29 -6.77
C GLN A 147 4.07 -4.46 -5.80
N LEU A 148 4.28 -4.60 -4.48
CA LEU A 148 3.59 -3.78 -3.49
C LEU A 148 3.85 -2.29 -3.74
N PHE A 149 5.10 -1.94 -4.00
CA PHE A 149 5.52 -0.57 -4.31
C PHE A 149 4.86 -0.06 -5.60
N PHE A 150 4.87 -0.87 -6.66
CA PHE A 150 4.25 -0.52 -7.94
C PHE A 150 2.74 -0.31 -7.81
N GLU A 151 2.00 -1.20 -7.14
CA GLU A 151 0.55 -1.07 -6.99
C GLU A 151 0.15 0.15 -6.14
N ASN A 152 1.03 0.58 -5.23
CA ASN A 152 0.76 1.70 -4.33
C ASN A 152 1.47 3.01 -4.74
N MET A 153 1.84 3.16 -6.02
CA MET A 153 2.52 4.35 -6.56
C MET A 153 1.83 5.67 -6.19
N ARG A 154 0.49 5.69 -6.11
CA ARG A 154 -0.26 6.88 -5.71
C ARG A 154 0.04 7.34 -4.28
N TYR A 155 0.31 6.40 -3.37
CA TYR A 155 0.76 6.71 -2.01
C TYR A 155 2.22 7.16 -2.02
N PHE A 156 3.07 6.50 -2.81
CA PHE A 156 4.49 6.84 -2.93
C PHE A 156 4.71 8.30 -3.33
N LEU A 157 3.94 8.82 -4.30
CA LEU A 157 4.03 10.22 -4.71
C LEU A 157 3.73 11.21 -3.58
N GLN A 158 3.00 10.79 -2.55
CA GLN A 158 2.61 11.60 -1.39
C GLN A 158 3.58 11.44 -0.21
N GLU A 159 4.61 10.60 -0.32
CA GLU A 159 5.61 10.41 0.75
C GLU A 159 6.73 11.46 0.74
N TYR A 160 6.63 12.46 -0.13
CA TYR A 160 7.51 13.62 -0.16
C TYR A 160 6.68 14.89 -0.09
N ASN A 161 7.15 15.90 0.64
CA ASN A 161 6.48 17.20 0.69
C ASN A 161 6.40 17.84 -0.70
N PHE A 162 7.44 17.63 -1.52
CA PHE A 162 7.47 18.02 -2.93
C PHE A 162 8.52 17.19 -3.69
N TRP A 163 8.34 17.16 -5.01
CA TRP A 163 9.21 16.61 -6.01
C TRP A 163 9.87 17.78 -6.75
N GLU A 164 11.18 17.89 -6.70
CA GLU A 164 11.98 18.94 -7.35
C GLU A 164 12.46 18.47 -8.71
N LYS A 165 12.20 19.26 -9.76
CA LYS A 165 12.67 18.97 -11.11
C LYS A 165 14.20 19.08 -11.16
N THR A 166 14.86 17.99 -11.50
CA THR A 166 16.33 17.91 -11.63
C THR A 166 16.78 17.88 -13.09
N TYR A 167 15.87 17.60 -14.01
CA TYR A 167 16.19 17.44 -15.43
C TYR A 167 14.98 17.72 -16.33
N THR A 168 15.25 18.31 -17.49
CA THR A 168 14.35 18.39 -18.66
C THR A 168 15.17 17.99 -19.89
N SER A 169 14.62 17.13 -20.75
CA SER A 169 15.27 16.73 -22.00
C SER A 169 15.44 17.89 -22.97
N ARG A 170 16.41 17.78 -23.89
CA ARG A 170 16.58 18.75 -24.98
C ARG A 170 15.63 18.46 -26.13
N GLU A 171 15.21 17.21 -26.25
CA GLU A 171 14.20 16.73 -27.16
C GLU A 171 12.80 17.05 -26.64
N GLY A 172 11.87 17.24 -27.57
CA GLY A 172 10.47 17.52 -27.29
C GLY A 172 10.04 18.92 -27.74
N ALA A 173 8.73 19.12 -27.86
CA ALA A 173 8.15 20.43 -28.14
C ALA A 173 8.04 21.25 -26.85
N ALA A 174 8.29 22.55 -26.94
CA ALA A 174 8.07 23.45 -25.81
C ALA A 174 6.60 23.41 -25.37
N ASN A 175 6.37 23.30 -24.07
CA ASN A 175 5.04 23.21 -23.48
C ASN A 175 4.99 23.92 -22.11
N PRO A 176 3.81 24.29 -21.61
CA PRO A 176 3.70 25.06 -20.36
C PRO A 176 4.30 24.36 -19.13
N PHE A 177 4.28 23.03 -19.10
CA PHE A 177 4.82 22.23 -17.99
C PHE A 177 6.36 22.33 -17.87
N ASP A 178 7.05 22.76 -18.93
CA ASP A 178 8.51 23.01 -18.91
C ASP A 178 8.94 23.97 -17.80
N ASN A 179 8.04 24.87 -17.37
CA ASN A 179 8.31 25.87 -16.35
C ASN A 179 8.01 25.39 -14.91
N GLU A 180 7.42 24.21 -14.73
CA GLU A 180 7.07 23.69 -13.40
C GLU A 180 8.30 23.05 -12.75
N ASN A 181 8.76 23.60 -11.63
CA ASN A 181 10.00 23.15 -10.97
C ASN A 181 9.74 22.31 -9.73
N PHE A 182 8.59 22.49 -9.08
CA PHE A 182 8.21 21.74 -7.89
C PHE A 182 6.80 21.21 -8.05
N ILE A 183 6.59 19.95 -7.70
CA ILE A 183 5.27 19.31 -7.73
C ILE A 183 5.01 18.64 -6.40
N LYS A 184 3.83 18.86 -5.83
CA LYS A 184 3.36 18.20 -4.62
C LYS A 184 2.13 17.38 -4.94
N PHE A 185 2.09 16.13 -4.51
CA PHE A 185 0.91 15.28 -4.60
C PHE A 185 0.32 15.06 -3.22
N TYR A 186 -1.01 15.07 -3.10
CA TYR A 186 -1.72 14.79 -1.85
C TYR A 186 -3.14 14.31 -2.12
N SER A 187 -3.75 13.63 -1.15
CA SER A 187 -5.18 13.30 -1.16
C SER A 187 -5.96 14.18 -0.19
N LEU A 188 -7.18 14.55 -0.56
CA LEU A 188 -8.13 15.24 0.32
C LEU A 188 -9.53 14.73 0.03
N ASN A 189 -10.24 14.25 1.07
CA ASN A 189 -11.62 13.75 0.97
C ASN A 189 -11.85 12.65 -0.09
N GLY A 190 -10.83 11.81 -0.34
CA GLY A 190 -10.89 10.72 -1.33
C GLY A 190 -10.44 11.12 -2.74
N ASP A 191 -10.33 12.42 -3.01
CA ASP A 191 -9.78 12.94 -4.27
C ASP A 191 -8.27 13.13 -4.18
N TYR A 192 -7.62 13.13 -5.34
CA TYR A 192 -6.17 13.21 -5.49
C TYR A 192 -5.77 14.48 -6.23
N PHE A 193 -5.02 15.32 -5.55
CA PHE A 193 -4.63 16.64 -6.00
C PHE A 193 -3.13 16.75 -6.19
N PHE A 194 -2.75 17.56 -7.17
CA PHE A 194 -1.39 18.02 -7.32
C PHE A 194 -1.34 19.55 -7.28
N GLU A 195 -0.21 20.07 -6.81
CA GLU A 195 0.12 21.49 -6.81
C GLU A 195 1.49 21.67 -7.45
N THR A 196 1.65 22.73 -8.24
CA THR A 196 2.95 23.13 -8.75
C THR A 196 3.40 24.45 -8.14
N SER A 197 4.71 24.66 -8.01
CA SER A 197 5.27 25.93 -7.55
C SER A 197 6.64 26.22 -8.17
N GLU A 198 7.03 27.50 -8.16
CA GLU A 198 8.38 27.93 -8.55
C GLU A 198 9.44 27.57 -7.51
N HIS A 199 9.03 27.49 -6.23
CA HIS A 199 9.92 27.29 -5.09
C HIS A 199 9.19 26.50 -3.98
N PRO A 200 9.88 25.65 -3.20
CA PRO A 200 9.25 24.81 -2.18
C PRO A 200 8.65 25.58 -1.01
N ASN A 201 9.18 26.78 -0.75
CA ASN A 201 8.69 27.66 0.32
C ASN A 201 7.60 28.64 -0.13
N HIS A 202 7.15 28.58 -1.39
CA HIS A 202 6.03 29.40 -1.84
C HIS A 202 4.71 28.86 -1.28
N ILE A 203 4.00 29.72 -0.55
CA ILE A 203 2.73 29.39 0.11
C ILE A 203 1.60 29.28 -0.90
N THR A 204 1.69 30.02 -2.02
CA THR A 204 0.68 30.01 -3.08
C THR A 204 1.17 29.12 -4.23
N PRO A 205 0.45 28.04 -4.56
CA PRO A 205 0.79 27.23 -5.73
C PRO A 205 0.58 28.03 -7.01
N LEU A 206 1.43 27.81 -8.00
CA LEU A 206 1.23 28.33 -9.36
C LEU A 206 -0.03 27.73 -9.99
N PHE A 207 -0.24 26.44 -9.75
CA PHE A 207 -1.37 25.69 -10.26
C PHE A 207 -1.79 24.61 -9.27
N ARG A 208 -3.10 24.32 -9.24
CA ARG A 208 -3.67 23.18 -8.50
C ARG A 208 -4.63 22.45 -9.42
N GLY A 209 -4.52 21.13 -9.48
CA GLY A 209 -5.40 20.27 -10.27
C GLY A 209 -5.61 18.91 -9.63
N LEU A 210 -6.46 18.11 -10.28
CA LEU A 210 -6.65 16.70 -9.96
C LEU A 210 -5.62 15.86 -10.73
N TYR A 211 -5.17 14.75 -10.13
CA TYR A 211 -4.37 13.77 -10.83
C TYR A 211 -4.95 12.36 -10.73
N ASN A 212 -4.66 11.56 -11.75
CA ASN A 212 -4.99 10.14 -11.77
C ASN A 212 -3.78 9.31 -12.18
N ILE A 213 -3.70 8.08 -11.67
CA ILE A 213 -2.68 7.11 -12.06
C ILE A 213 -3.36 5.84 -12.54
N GLU A 214 -3.00 5.39 -13.74
CA GLU A 214 -3.58 4.21 -14.38
C GLU A 214 -2.52 3.19 -14.80
N ASN A 215 -2.89 1.92 -14.73
CA ASN A 215 -2.03 0.82 -15.16
C ASN A 215 -1.98 0.73 -16.69
N ILE A 216 -0.78 0.58 -17.23
CA ILE A 216 -0.59 0.20 -18.64
C ILE A 216 -0.60 -1.32 -18.71
N ARG A 217 -1.33 -1.88 -19.69
CA ARG A 217 -1.39 -3.33 -19.88
C ARG A 217 0.01 -3.89 -20.18
N ASN A 218 0.32 -5.01 -19.54
CA ASN A 218 1.56 -5.76 -19.74
C ASN A 218 2.85 -5.02 -19.36
N THR A 219 2.78 -4.02 -18.48
CA THR A 219 3.97 -3.34 -17.94
C THR A 219 3.85 -3.20 -16.42
N ASN A 220 4.94 -3.53 -15.70
CA ASN A 220 4.99 -3.44 -14.23
C ASN A 220 5.97 -2.35 -13.76
N ASN A 221 6.43 -1.49 -14.67
CA ASN A 221 7.44 -0.47 -14.41
C ASN A 221 7.04 0.93 -14.91
N VAL A 222 5.90 1.03 -15.61
CA VAL A 222 5.37 2.29 -16.14
C VAL A 222 3.88 2.35 -15.84
N LYS A 223 3.40 3.54 -15.47
CA LYS A 223 1.97 3.87 -15.38
C LYS A 223 1.68 5.13 -16.16
N ILE A 224 0.41 5.42 -16.44
CA ILE A 224 -0.02 6.71 -16.94
C ILE A 224 -0.33 7.61 -15.74
N LEU A 225 0.25 8.80 -15.71
CA LEU A 225 -0.10 9.90 -14.83
C LEU A 225 -0.82 10.96 -15.65
N ASP A 226 -2.09 11.19 -15.34
CA ASP A 226 -2.87 12.27 -15.94
C ASP A 226 -2.99 13.42 -14.96
N LEU A 227 -2.64 14.63 -15.41
CA LEU A 227 -2.77 15.86 -14.67
C LEU A 227 -3.85 16.74 -15.33
N ASN A 228 -4.92 17.06 -14.62
CA ASN A 228 -5.85 18.09 -15.08
C ASN A 228 -5.18 19.45 -14.87
N TYR A 229 -4.58 19.97 -15.94
CA TYR A 229 -3.69 21.12 -15.94
C TYR A 229 -4.18 22.19 -16.93
N ARG A 230 -4.47 23.39 -16.41
CA ARG A 230 -4.91 24.57 -17.18
C ARG A 230 -6.03 24.32 -18.21
N ASN A 231 -7.06 23.56 -17.80
CA ASN A 231 -8.23 23.17 -18.60
C ASN A 231 -7.98 22.07 -19.66
N GLU A 232 -6.80 21.47 -19.65
CA GLU A 232 -6.45 20.32 -20.47
C GLU A 232 -5.99 19.17 -19.57
N THR A 233 -5.92 17.96 -20.14
CA THR A 233 -5.29 16.82 -19.46
C THR A 233 -3.89 16.65 -20.05
N GLU A 234 -2.88 16.86 -19.21
CA GLU A 234 -1.49 16.54 -19.56
C GLU A 234 -1.18 15.12 -19.11
N SER A 235 -0.86 14.25 -20.06
CA SER A 235 -0.64 12.83 -19.83
C SER A 235 0.84 12.48 -19.90
N PHE A 236 1.31 11.74 -18.89
CA PHE A 236 2.71 11.32 -18.76
C PHE A 236 2.80 9.81 -18.59
N GLU A 237 3.81 9.19 -19.19
CA GLU A 237 4.32 7.92 -18.69
C GLU A 237 5.17 8.21 -17.44
N ILE A 238 4.77 7.69 -16.29
CA ILE A 238 5.53 7.80 -15.05
C ILE A 238 6.34 6.52 -14.82
N ARG A 239 7.63 6.69 -14.54
CA ARG A 239 8.57 5.64 -14.14
C ARG A 239 9.17 5.98 -12.79
N ILE A 240 9.33 4.97 -11.94
CA ILE A 240 10.08 5.12 -10.70
C ILE A 240 11.49 4.62 -10.97
N LEU A 241 12.48 5.52 -10.87
CA LEU A 241 13.89 5.18 -11.08
C LEU A 241 14.49 4.58 -9.80
N ASN A 242 14.08 5.10 -8.64
CA ASN A 242 14.35 4.58 -7.30
C ASN A 242 13.36 5.24 -6.31
N ASP A 243 13.46 4.91 -5.03
CA ASP A 243 12.57 5.42 -3.98
C ASP A 243 12.74 6.92 -3.67
N SER A 244 13.62 7.63 -4.37
CA SER A 244 13.83 9.08 -4.27
C SER A 244 13.75 9.82 -5.61
N GLU A 245 13.56 9.13 -6.75
CA GLU A 245 13.58 9.74 -8.07
C GLU A 245 12.53 9.12 -9.02
N ILE A 246 11.78 10.00 -9.68
CA ILE A 246 10.80 9.64 -10.70
C ILE A 246 11.14 10.30 -12.03
N GLU A 247 10.71 9.66 -13.11
CA GLU A 247 10.78 10.19 -14.46
C GLU A 247 9.37 10.32 -15.02
N LEU A 248 9.07 11.48 -15.61
CA LEU A 248 7.81 11.79 -16.28
C LEU A 248 8.11 12.02 -17.77
N TYR A 249 7.65 11.12 -18.63
CA TYR A 249 7.72 11.31 -20.07
C TYR A 249 6.38 11.86 -20.57
N HIS A 250 6.39 13.10 -21.03
CA HIS A 250 5.19 13.78 -21.51
C HIS A 250 4.80 13.30 -22.91
N ILE A 251 3.60 12.74 -23.03
CA ILE A 251 3.18 12.00 -24.23
C ILE A 251 3.06 12.91 -25.45
N ASN A 252 2.45 14.09 -25.27
CA ASN A 252 2.18 15.02 -26.38
C ASN A 252 3.44 15.72 -26.86
N SER A 253 4.22 16.28 -25.92
CA SER A 253 5.42 17.04 -26.29
C SER A 253 6.65 16.17 -26.52
N ARG A 254 6.64 14.90 -26.09
CA ARG A 254 7.80 13.99 -26.11
C ARG A 254 8.98 14.50 -25.27
N THR A 255 8.70 15.30 -24.25
CA THR A 255 9.70 15.82 -23.31
C THR A 255 9.79 14.90 -22.10
N THR A 256 11.00 14.58 -21.66
CA THR A 256 11.25 13.82 -20.44
C THR A 256 11.69 14.75 -19.32
N TYR A 257 11.06 14.63 -18.17
CA TYR A 257 11.43 15.31 -16.94
C TYR A 257 11.88 14.30 -15.90
N ARG A 258 12.81 14.68 -15.02
CA ARG A 258 13.09 13.92 -13.79
C ARG A 258 12.87 14.78 -12.58
N PHE A 259 12.34 14.14 -11.54
CA PHE A 259 12.09 14.79 -10.27
C PHE A 259 12.67 13.97 -9.13
N ARG A 260 13.27 14.67 -8.17
CA ARG A 260 13.79 14.11 -6.94
C ARG A 260 12.87 14.45 -5.77
N GLY A 261 12.55 13.46 -4.95
CA GLY A 261 11.77 13.64 -3.73
C GLY A 261 12.52 14.46 -2.69
N VAL A 262 11.87 15.45 -2.10
CA VAL A 262 12.45 16.33 -1.08
C VAL A 262 11.58 16.31 0.18
N GLN A 263 12.26 16.25 1.33
CA GLN A 263 11.62 16.11 2.66
C GLN A 263 10.67 14.91 2.73
N ASN A 264 11.25 13.70 2.80
CA ASN A 264 10.48 12.47 2.97
C ASN A 264 9.62 12.52 4.26
N ILE A 265 8.35 12.17 4.11
CA ILE A 265 7.35 12.10 5.18
C ILE A 265 7.37 10.68 5.76
N VAL A 266 7.94 10.55 6.95
CA VAL A 266 7.97 9.27 7.67
C VAL A 266 6.78 9.20 8.62
N TYR A 267 5.83 8.31 8.34
CA TYR A 267 4.58 8.21 9.12
C TYR A 267 4.79 7.79 10.58
N LYS A 268 6.00 7.34 10.93
CA LYS A 268 6.42 7.02 12.29
C LYS A 268 7.35 8.03 12.96
N LYS A 269 7.79 9.12 12.30
CA LYS A 269 8.78 10.04 12.91
C LYS A 269 8.10 11.12 13.75
N LEU A 270 8.64 11.40 14.94
CA LEU A 270 8.16 12.51 15.79
C LEU A 270 8.19 13.75 14.91
N LYS A 271 7.14 14.58 14.93
CA LYS A 271 7.39 15.99 14.64
C LYS A 271 8.39 16.42 15.71
N GLU A 272 9.64 16.61 15.30
CA GLU A 272 10.62 17.37 16.08
C GLU A 272 10.10 18.80 16.24
#